data_AF-A0AAZ3PU89-F1
#
_entry.id   AF-A0AAZ3PU89-F1
#
_cell.length_a   1.000
_cell.length_b   1.000
_cell.length_c   1.000
_cell.angle_alpha   90.00
_cell.angle_beta   90.00
_cell.angle_gamma   90.00
#
_symmetry.space_group_name_H-M   'P 1'
#
loop_
_entity.id
_entity.type
_entity.pdbx_description
1 polymer ?
#
loop_
_entity_poly.entity_id
_entity_poly.type
_entity_poly.pdbx_seq_one_letter_code
_entity_poly.pdbx_strand_id
1 'polypeptide(L)'
;MAVCKMFYDLTAKLLTGELFNFSSLQGTTTRDYTQMNELHERYADKGLVILGVPCNQFGHQENCKNEEILMSLKYVRPGNGFEPKFQLLEKVDVNGKDAHPLFVYLKEKLPFPSDEPMALMNDPKCIIWILSHFGTCAWP
;
A
#
# COMPACT_ATOMS: atom_id res chain seq x y z
N MET A 1 8.68 -7.34 -32.96
CA MET A 1 8.90 -7.15 -31.51
C MET A 1 7.74 -7.78 -30.78
N ALA A 2 7.96 -8.85 -30.02
CA ALA A 2 6.90 -9.46 -29.23
C ALA A 2 6.69 -8.61 -27.97
N VAL A 3 5.49 -8.04 -27.81
CA VAL A 3 5.10 -7.42 -26.54
C VAL A 3 4.96 -8.55 -25.53
N CYS A 4 5.79 -8.56 -24.49
CA CYS A 4 5.68 -9.53 -23.41
C CYS A 4 4.38 -9.22 -22.65
N LYS A 5 3.34 -10.02 -22.87
CA LYS A 5 2.06 -9.86 -22.16
C LYS A 5 2.28 -10.20 -20.68
N MET A 6 1.97 -9.28 -19.79
CA MET A 6 2.01 -9.51 -18.35
C MET A 6 0.74 -10.23 -17.90
N PHE A 7 0.80 -10.92 -16.76
CA PHE A 7 -0.36 -11.58 -16.15
C PHE A 7 -1.57 -10.64 -16.00
N TYR A 8 -1.32 -9.36 -15.74
CA TYR A 8 -2.35 -8.33 -15.58
C TYR A 8 -3.04 -7.90 -16.89
N ASP A 9 -2.49 -8.27 -18.05
CA ASP A 9 -3.12 -8.05 -19.37
C ASP A 9 -4.13 -9.14 -19.73
N LEU A 10 -4.28 -10.16 -18.87
CA LEU A 10 -5.17 -11.28 -19.10
C LEU A 10 -6.60 -10.96 -18.66
N THR A 11 -7.55 -11.70 -19.23
CA THR A 11 -8.95 -11.74 -18.79
C THR A 11 -9.44 -13.18 -18.68
N ALA A 12 -10.35 -13.45 -17.77
CA ALA A 12 -11.02 -14.74 -17.62
C ALA A 12 -12.53 -14.54 -17.50
N LYS A 13 -13.32 -15.56 -17.85
CA LYS A 13 -14.78 -15.51 -17.73
C LYS A 13 -15.20 -16.09 -16.37
N LEU A 14 -15.94 -15.33 -15.58
CA LEU A 14 -16.55 -15.78 -14.33
C LEU A 14 -17.68 -16.77 -14.63
N LEU A 15 -18.07 -17.56 -13.62
CA LEU A 15 -19.20 -18.48 -13.71
C LEU A 15 -20.53 -17.76 -14.00
N THR A 16 -20.63 -16.47 -13.62
CA THR A 16 -21.75 -15.57 -13.93
C THR A 16 -21.79 -15.15 -15.41
N GLY A 17 -20.74 -15.43 -16.18
CA GLY A 17 -20.60 -15.04 -17.58
C GLY A 17 -19.89 -13.70 -17.81
N GLU A 18 -19.61 -12.95 -16.75
CA GLU A 18 -18.89 -11.67 -16.80
C GLU A 18 -17.38 -11.88 -17.04
N LEU A 19 -16.73 -10.90 -17.68
CA LEU A 19 -15.28 -10.92 -17.87
C LEU A 19 -14.58 -10.30 -16.66
N PHE A 20 -13.74 -11.09 -15.99
CA PHE A 20 -12.82 -10.65 -14.95
C PHE A 20 -11.50 -10.22 -15.57
N ASN A 21 -11.11 -8.96 -15.36
CA ASN A 21 -9.82 -8.45 -15.80
C ASN A 21 -8.79 -8.58 -14.67
N PHE A 22 -7.67 -9.27 -14.94
CA PHE A 22 -6.62 -9.46 -13.95
C PHE A 22 -5.88 -8.15 -13.62
N SER A 23 -6.04 -7.09 -14.42
CA SER A 23 -5.60 -5.74 -14.08
C SER A 23 -6.27 -5.18 -12.82
N SER A 24 -7.44 -5.69 -12.43
CA SER A 24 -8.07 -5.31 -11.15
C SER A 24 -7.29 -5.80 -9.92
N LEU A 25 -6.45 -6.83 -10.08
CA LEU A 25 -5.50 -7.28 -9.07
C LEU A 25 -4.22 -6.44 -9.08
N GLN A 26 -4.07 -5.55 -10.06
CA GLN A 26 -2.93 -4.66 -10.20
C GLN A 26 -3.14 -3.45 -9.29
N GLY A 27 -2.55 -3.50 -8.10
CA GLY A 27 -2.61 -2.42 -7.12
C GLY A 27 -2.65 -2.98 -5.70
N THR A 28 -1.59 -2.68 -4.94
CA THR A 28 -1.51 -2.99 -3.50
C THR A 28 -2.68 -2.38 -2.74
N THR A 29 -3.16 -1.19 -3.14
CA THR A 29 -4.26 -0.49 -2.44
C THR A 29 -5.53 -1.34 -2.30
N THR A 30 -6.12 -1.84 -3.39
CA THR A 30 -7.39 -2.59 -3.31
C THR A 30 -7.22 -3.90 -2.55
N ARG A 31 -6.12 -4.62 -2.81
CA ARG A 31 -5.82 -5.89 -2.15
C ARG A 31 -5.60 -5.69 -0.64
N ASP A 32 -4.71 -4.77 -0.27
CA ASP A 32 -4.27 -4.62 1.12
C ASP A 32 -5.39 -4.01 1.99
N TYR A 33 -6.14 -3.02 1.48
CA TYR A 33 -7.27 -2.46 2.23
C TYR A 33 -8.40 -3.48 2.46
N THR A 34 -8.71 -4.33 1.47
CA THR A 34 -9.72 -5.38 1.64
C THR A 34 -9.26 -6.46 2.61
N GLN A 35 -8.01 -6.90 2.51
CA GLN A 35 -7.42 -7.87 3.44
C GLN A 35 -7.29 -7.33 4.87
N MET A 36 -6.96 -6.05 5.05
CA MET A 36 -6.92 -5.41 6.37
C MET A 36 -8.31 -5.35 7.01
N ASN A 37 -9.36 -5.04 6.25
CA ASN A 37 -10.74 -5.12 6.75
C ASN A 37 -11.10 -6.54 7.19
N GLU A 38 -10.76 -7.55 6.39
CA GLU A 38 -11.01 -8.96 6.70
C GLU A 38 -10.25 -9.42 7.96
N LEU A 39 -8.99 -9.01 8.13
CA LEU A 39 -8.22 -9.28 9.34
C LEU A 39 -8.82 -8.62 10.57
N HIS A 40 -9.23 -7.35 10.45
CA HIS A 40 -9.89 -6.63 11.54
C HIS A 40 -11.17 -7.37 11.96
N GLU A 41 -12.05 -7.72 11.02
CA GLU A 41 -13.29 -8.45 11.32
C GLU A 41 -13.06 -9.78 12.05
N ARG A 42 -12.01 -10.52 11.68
CA ARG A 42 -11.75 -11.85 12.24
C ARG A 42 -11.09 -11.84 13.62
N TYR A 43 -10.34 -10.79 13.92
CA TYR A 43 -9.38 -10.80 15.03
C TYR A 43 -9.47 -9.58 15.96
N ALA A 44 -10.29 -8.56 15.66
CA ALA A 44 -10.48 -7.41 16.54
C ALA A 44 -10.93 -7.82 17.95
N ASP A 45 -11.91 -8.72 18.04
CA ASP A 45 -12.39 -9.27 19.33
C ASP A 45 -11.35 -10.13 20.06
N LYS A 46 -10.26 -10.50 19.37
CA LYS A 46 -9.12 -11.25 19.93
C LYS A 46 -7.93 -10.34 20.23
N GLY A 47 -8.09 -9.02 20.13
CA GLY A 47 -7.09 -8.02 20.48
C GLY A 47 -6.22 -7.54 19.31
N LEU A 48 -6.52 -7.91 18.06
CA LEU A 48 -5.81 -7.34 16.91
C LEU A 48 -6.24 -5.88 16.68
N VAL A 49 -5.26 -4.99 16.58
CA VAL A 49 -5.47 -3.59 16.18
C VAL A 49 -4.66 -3.32 14.91
N ILE A 50 -5.32 -2.72 13.93
CA ILE A 50 -4.70 -2.31 12.66
C ILE A 50 -4.66 -0.78 12.63
N LEU A 51 -3.49 -0.23 12.29
CA LEU A 51 -3.28 1.20 12.10
C LEU A 51 -2.76 1.41 10.67
N GLY A 52 -3.50 2.15 9.86
CA GLY A 52 -3.05 2.56 8.54
C GLY A 52 -2.46 3.97 8.58
N VAL A 53 -1.28 4.14 7.98
CA VAL A 53 -0.60 5.44 7.92
C VAL A 53 -0.38 5.82 6.46
N PRO A 54 -1.16 6.76 5.91
CA PRO A 54 -0.99 7.22 4.54
C PRO A 54 0.40 7.84 4.33
N CYS A 55 1.00 7.63 3.15
CA CYS A 55 2.30 8.18 2.79
C CYS A 55 2.39 8.41 1.28
N ASN A 56 2.95 9.55 0.85
CA ASN A 56 3.03 9.89 -0.57
C ASN A 56 4.43 9.69 -1.19
N GLN A 57 5.39 9.14 -0.45
CA GLN A 57 6.79 9.05 -0.91
C GLN A 57 7.00 7.99 -2.01
N PHE A 58 6.07 7.05 -2.17
CA PHE A 58 6.18 5.94 -3.12
C PHE A 58 5.37 6.24 -4.38
N GLY A 59 6.04 6.77 -5.41
CA GLY A 59 5.43 7.01 -6.72
C GLY A 59 4.25 7.99 -6.70
N HIS A 60 4.15 8.85 -5.67
CA HIS A 60 3.07 9.81 -5.48
C HIS A 60 1.66 9.20 -5.54
N GLN A 61 1.47 8.01 -4.98
CA GLN A 61 0.19 7.30 -5.04
C GLN A 61 -0.88 7.90 -4.10
N GLU A 62 -0.50 8.73 -3.13
CA GLU A 62 -1.37 9.32 -2.09
C GLU A 62 -1.36 10.86 -2.17
N ASN A 63 -1.71 11.37 -3.35
CA ASN A 63 -1.75 12.81 -3.63
C ASN A 63 -2.89 13.53 -2.91
N CYS A 64 -3.91 12.79 -2.45
CA CYS A 64 -5.04 13.31 -1.69
C CYS A 64 -4.56 14.00 -0.40
N LYS A 65 -5.24 15.08 0.00
CA LYS A 65 -5.08 15.66 1.34
C LYS A 65 -5.73 14.74 2.38
N ASN A 66 -5.39 14.94 3.66
CA ASN A 66 -5.91 14.11 4.76
C ASN A 66 -7.44 13.98 4.72
N GLU A 67 -8.14 15.06 4.40
CA GLU A 67 -9.60 15.13 4.35
C GLU A 67 -10.19 14.36 3.15
N GLU A 68 -9.40 14.10 2.12
CA GLU A 68 -9.83 13.51 0.85
C GLU A 68 -9.56 12.00 0.79
N ILE A 69 -8.68 11.46 1.63
CA ILE A 69 -8.26 10.05 1.59
C ILE A 69 -9.46 9.11 1.75
N LEU A 70 -10.35 9.37 2.73
CA LEU A 70 -11.55 8.56 2.93
C LEU A 70 -12.49 8.61 1.72
N MET A 71 -12.60 9.77 1.07
CA MET A 71 -13.42 9.93 -0.13
C MET A 71 -12.82 9.17 -1.31
N SER A 72 -11.49 9.21 -1.46
CA SER A 72 -10.77 8.45 -2.47
C SER A 72 -10.98 6.94 -2.29
N LEU A 73 -10.84 6.43 -1.07
CA LEU A 73 -11.10 5.02 -0.77
C LEU A 73 -12.55 4.62 -1.07
N LYS A 74 -13.51 5.49 -0.73
CA LYS A 74 -14.94 5.22 -0.90
C LYS A 74 -15.42 5.27 -2.34
N TYR A 75 -14.93 6.23 -3.13
CA TYR A 75 -15.46 6.55 -4.45
C TYR A 75 -14.53 6.25 -5.62
N VAL A 76 -13.22 6.14 -5.39
CA VAL A 76 -12.22 6.00 -6.45
C VAL A 76 -11.58 4.61 -6.42
N ARG A 77 -10.82 4.30 -5.36
CA ARG A 77 -10.12 3.02 -5.21
C ARG A 77 -9.84 2.75 -3.73
N PRO A 78 -10.41 1.70 -3.12
CA PRO A 78 -11.13 0.59 -3.73
C PRO A 78 -12.46 0.94 -4.42
N GLY A 79 -13.10 2.05 -4.03
CA GLY A 79 -14.36 2.49 -4.60
C GLY A 79 -15.55 1.69 -4.09
N ASN A 80 -16.70 1.79 -4.79
CA ASN A 80 -17.92 1.02 -4.49
C ASN A 80 -18.44 1.16 -3.05
N GLY A 81 -18.24 2.32 -2.43
CA GLY A 81 -18.69 2.55 -1.06
C GLY A 81 -17.79 1.89 0.00
N PHE A 82 -16.56 1.49 -0.36
CA PHE A 82 -15.61 0.90 0.59
C PHE A 82 -15.31 1.86 1.74
N GLU A 83 -15.31 1.33 2.96
CA GLU A 83 -14.93 2.05 4.17
C GLU A 83 -13.92 1.20 4.98
N PRO A 84 -12.77 1.76 5.38
CA PRO A 84 -11.81 1.04 6.23
C PRO A 84 -12.41 0.80 7.61
N LYS A 85 -12.30 -0.43 8.11
CA LYS A 85 -12.76 -0.86 9.45
C LYS A 85 -11.72 -0.65 10.54
N PHE A 86 -10.59 -0.05 10.19
CA PHE A 86 -9.44 0.18 11.05
C PHE A 86 -9.07 1.65 11.06
N GLN A 87 -8.27 2.07 12.05
CA GLN A 87 -7.92 3.48 12.22
C GLN A 87 -6.92 3.91 11.15
N LEU A 88 -7.26 4.98 10.41
CA LEU A 88 -6.30 5.73 9.61
C LEU A 88 -5.76 6.91 10.42
N LEU A 89 -4.44 7.10 10.38
CA LEU A 89 -3.77 8.28 10.94
C LEU A 89 -3.61 9.35 9.87
N GLU A 90 -3.03 10.49 10.24
CA GLU A 90 -2.67 11.52 9.28
C GLU A 90 -1.57 11.05 8.32
N LYS A 91 -1.53 11.65 7.13
CA LYS A 91 -0.48 11.40 6.16
C LYS A 91 0.86 11.90 6.70
N VAL A 92 1.88 11.05 6.65
CA VAL A 92 3.25 11.40 7.08
C VAL A 92 4.29 10.89 6.10
N ASP A 93 5.50 11.42 6.24
CA ASP A 93 6.68 10.84 5.61
C ASP A 93 7.22 9.68 6.45
N VAL A 94 7.63 8.60 5.79
CA VAL A 94 8.19 7.41 6.44
C VAL A 94 9.71 7.31 6.24
N ASN A 95 10.25 8.05 5.27
CA ASN A 95 11.66 8.10 4.90
C ASN A 95 12.19 9.54 4.87
N GLY A 96 13.51 9.68 4.89
CA GLY A 96 14.19 10.97 4.85
C GLY A 96 14.33 11.63 6.23
N LYS A 97 14.78 12.89 6.22
CA LYS A 97 15.02 13.71 7.43
C LYS A 97 13.72 14.09 8.16
N ASP A 98 12.61 14.15 7.43
CA ASP A 98 11.30 14.57 7.93
C ASP A 98 10.42 13.34 8.26
N ALA A 99 11.02 12.14 8.30
CA ALA A 99 10.31 10.90 8.63
C ALA A 99 9.70 10.98 10.04
N HIS A 100 8.44 10.56 10.16
CA HIS A 100 7.77 10.53 11.45
C HIS A 100 8.53 9.64 12.45
N PRO A 101 8.71 10.06 13.73
CA PRO A 101 9.52 9.33 14.71
C PRO A 101 9.15 7.85 14.88
N LEU A 102 7.87 7.51 14.73
CA LEU A 102 7.39 6.12 14.72
C LEU A 102 8.13 5.26 13.68
N PHE A 103 8.23 5.74 12.43
CA PHE A 103 8.86 4.97 11.35
C PHE A 103 10.38 4.96 11.48
N VAL A 104 10.98 6.01 12.05
CA VAL A 104 12.41 5.97 12.43
C VAL A 104 12.66 4.84 13.41
N TYR A 105 11.88 4.78 14.50
CA TYR A 105 11.99 3.73 15.51
C TYR A 105 11.77 2.32 14.93
N LEU A 106 10.72 2.14 14.10
CA LEU A 106 10.42 0.82 13.51
C LEU A 106 11.54 0.33 12.60
N LYS A 107 12.10 1.21 11.76
CA LYS A 107 13.23 0.88 10.88
C LYS A 107 14.51 0.56 11.66
N GLU A 108 14.76 1.22 12.78
CA GLU A 108 15.89 0.87 13.66
C GLU A 108 15.74 -0.52 14.30
N LYS A 109 14.51 -0.91 14.66
CA LYS A 109 14.24 -2.22 15.26
C LYS A 109 14.15 -3.35 14.24
N LEU A 110 13.67 -3.05 13.04
CA LEU A 110 13.47 -3.97 11.92
C LEU A 110 14.10 -3.38 10.67
N PRO A 111 15.44 -3.45 10.52
CA PRO A 111 16.16 -2.76 9.46
C PRO A 111 15.92 -3.36 8.07
N PHE A 112 15.45 -4.59 7.98
CA PHE A 112 15.18 -5.27 6.72
C PHE A 112 13.84 -6.01 6.79
N PRO A 113 13.08 -6.06 5.69
CA PRO A 113 11.97 -6.99 5.55
C PRO A 113 12.45 -8.43 5.77
N SER A 114 11.60 -9.26 6.38
CA SER A 114 11.96 -10.65 6.69
C SER A 114 11.99 -11.56 5.46
N ASP A 115 11.19 -11.23 4.45
CA ASP A 115 11.00 -11.99 3.21
C ASP A 115 11.96 -11.55 2.11
N GLU A 116 12.13 -10.24 1.91
CA GLU A 116 12.99 -9.66 0.86
C GLU A 116 14.01 -8.67 1.44
N PRO A 117 15.06 -9.14 2.11
CA PRO A 117 15.94 -8.28 2.91
C PRO A 117 16.84 -7.35 2.08
N MET A 118 17.03 -7.64 0.79
CA MET A 118 17.92 -6.88 -0.10
C MET A 118 17.18 -5.99 -1.10
N ALA A 119 15.87 -6.15 -1.24
CA ALA A 119 15.08 -5.34 -2.17
C ALA A 119 14.90 -3.92 -1.63
N LEU A 120 15.07 -2.91 -2.51
CA LEU A 120 14.92 -1.50 -2.13
C LEU A 120 14.04 -0.73 -3.12
N MET A 121 14.50 -0.58 -4.36
CA MET A 121 13.72 0.09 -5.40
C MET A 121 14.28 -0.35 -6.74
N ASN A 122 13.42 -0.82 -7.64
CA ASN A 122 13.84 -1.24 -8.98
C ASN A 122 14.23 -0.05 -9.87
N ASP A 123 13.51 1.08 -9.80
CA ASP A 123 13.87 2.32 -10.48
C ASP A 123 14.43 3.34 -9.48
N PRO A 124 15.73 3.68 -9.54
CA PRO A 124 16.34 4.68 -8.66
C PRO A 124 15.65 6.05 -8.69
N LYS A 125 14.95 6.40 -9.78
CA LYS A 125 14.20 7.67 -9.89
C LYS A 125 13.01 7.75 -8.94
N CYS A 126 12.52 6.61 -8.45
CA CYS A 126 11.45 6.57 -7.45
C CYS A 126 11.94 6.88 -6.03
N ILE A 127 13.25 6.97 -5.81
CA ILE A 127 13.84 7.40 -4.53
C ILE A 127 13.89 8.94 -4.52
N ILE A 128 12.83 9.56 -4.00
CA ILE A 128 12.68 11.03 -3.95
C ILE A 128 13.08 11.64 -2.61
N TRP A 129 13.50 10.82 -1.65
CA TRP A 129 13.99 11.24 -0.34
C TRP A 129 15.51 11.08 -0.25
N ILE A 130 16.14 11.86 0.63
CA ILE A 130 17.56 11.71 0.93
C ILE A 130 17.74 10.49 1.83
N LEU A 131 18.55 9.53 1.40
CA LEU A 131 18.97 8.38 2.21
C LEU A 131 19.79 8.88 3.41
N SER A 132 19.16 8.97 4.57
CA SER A 132 19.82 9.40 5.81
C SER A 132 20.26 8.25 6.70
N HIS A 133 19.62 7.07 6.59
CA HIS A 133 19.85 5.91 7.47
C HIS A 133 19.63 4.58 6.71
N PHE A 134 20.31 3.51 7.16
CA PHE A 134 20.05 2.14 6.71
C PHE A 134 18.66 1.67 7.15
N GLY A 135 17.97 0.91 6.29
CA GLY A 135 16.66 0.30 6.57
C GLY A 135 15.42 1.08 6.11
N THR A 136 15.50 1.79 4.98
CA THR A 136 14.38 2.55 4.41
C THR A 136 13.18 1.68 4.05
N CYS A 137 11.97 2.18 4.29
CA CYS A 137 10.76 1.59 3.74
C CYS A 137 10.83 1.67 2.21
N ALA A 138 10.50 0.59 1.53
CA ALA A 138 10.78 0.40 0.13
C ALA A 138 9.63 -0.35 -0.56
N TRP A 139 9.55 -0.18 -1.88
CA TRP A 139 8.70 -0.99 -2.74
C TRP A 139 9.61 -1.77 -3.69
N PRO A 140 9.42 -3.09 -3.84
CA PRO A 140 10.01 -3.80 -4.97
C PRO A 140 9.45 -3.26 -6.28
#